data_AF-B7MGW9-F1
#
_entry.id   AF-B7MGW9-F1
#
_cell.length_a   1.000
_cell.length_b   1.000
_cell.length_c   1.000
_cell.angle_alpha   90.00
_cell.angle_beta   90.00
_cell.angle_gamma   90.00
#
_symmetry.space_group_name_H-M   'P 1'
#
loop_
_entity.id
_entity.type
_entity.pdbx_description
1 polymer ?
#
loop_
_entity_poly.entity_id
_entity_poly.type
_entity_poly.pdbx_seq_one_letter_code
_entity_poly.pdbx_strand_id
1 'polypeptide(L)'
;MLHTIHFLCPVNTATVGQLQNHCLTALSQGATELNIHISSQGGETAAGFTAYNFLKSLPVTVRTHNISNVESIANIVFLAGSERFANPLSRFLLHPLLWCFASPAADHARLREYGKCLDNDLDRFVETFNIDIGTHIRWASLIADSTILDANKALEHGIINSIKTARLASNQANWWVV
;
A
#
# COMPACT_ATOMS: atom_id res chain seq x y z
N MET A 1 10.21 -19.77 7.50
CA MET A 1 10.54 -18.85 8.61
C MET A 1 9.81 -17.53 8.38
N LEU A 2 9.27 -16.90 9.43
CA LEU A 2 8.58 -15.60 9.31
C LEU A 2 9.55 -14.45 9.59
N HIS A 3 9.54 -13.46 8.70
CA HIS A 3 10.39 -12.27 8.72
C HIS A 3 9.47 -11.04 8.75
N THR A 4 9.68 -10.08 9.66
CA THR A 4 8.88 -8.84 9.73
C THR A 4 9.62 -7.61 9.20
N ILE A 5 9.05 -6.93 8.19
CA ILE A 5 9.52 -5.65 7.67
C ILE A 5 8.58 -4.53 8.16
N HIS A 6 9.14 -3.45 8.70
CA HIS A 6 8.40 -2.27 9.17
C HIS A 6 8.53 -1.14 8.14
N PHE A 7 7.45 -0.89 7.40
CA PHE A 7 7.31 0.21 6.44
C PHE A 7 6.56 1.39 7.10
N LEU A 8 7.30 2.22 7.83
CA LEU A 8 6.75 3.26 8.72
C LEU A 8 7.12 4.67 8.24
N CYS A 9 7.01 4.90 6.93
CA CYS A 9 7.52 6.08 6.25
C CYS A 9 6.67 6.43 5.01
N PRO A 10 6.89 7.60 4.39
CA PRO A 10 6.27 7.94 3.12
C PRO A 10 6.67 6.96 2.00
N VAL A 11 5.76 6.74 1.04
CA VAL A 11 6.01 5.93 -0.15
C VAL A 11 6.79 6.77 -1.16
N ASN A 12 8.04 6.42 -1.42
CA ASN A 12 8.84 7.02 -2.49
C ASN A 12 9.84 6.00 -3.05
N THR A 13 10.54 6.38 -4.12
CA THR A 13 11.51 5.51 -4.79
C THR A 13 12.56 4.93 -3.82
N ALA A 14 13.07 5.71 -2.87
CA ALA A 14 14.09 5.26 -1.92
C ALA A 14 13.54 4.27 -0.89
N THR A 15 12.38 4.57 -0.29
CA THR A 15 11.77 3.69 0.73
C THR A 15 11.27 2.38 0.11
N VAL A 16 10.76 2.43 -1.11
CA VAL A 16 10.40 1.22 -1.87
C VAL A 16 11.63 0.39 -2.23
N GLY A 17 12.75 1.01 -2.61
CA GLY A 17 14.01 0.29 -2.84
C GLY A 17 14.53 -0.43 -1.58
N GLN A 18 14.44 0.21 -0.42
CA GLN A 18 14.78 -0.45 0.86
C GLN A 18 13.82 -1.60 1.19
N LEU A 19 12.52 -1.42 1.00
CA LEU A 19 11.52 -2.48 1.18
C LEU A 19 11.86 -3.71 0.33
N GLN A 20 12.20 -3.48 -0.94
CA GLN A 20 12.60 -4.54 -1.87
C GLN A 20 13.85 -5.27 -1.37
N ASN A 21 14.89 -4.54 -0.98
CA ASN A 21 16.13 -5.12 -0.48
C ASN A 21 15.92 -5.95 0.81
N HIS A 22 15.09 -5.48 1.73
CA HIS A 22 14.76 -6.22 2.96
C HIS A 22 13.99 -7.50 2.65
N CYS A 23 13.02 -7.46 1.73
CA CYS A 23 12.29 -8.64 1.31
C CYS A 23 13.22 -9.68 0.65
N LEU A 24 14.09 -9.27 -0.27
CA LEU A 24 15.03 -10.17 -0.94
C LEU A 24 16.06 -10.74 0.03
N THR A 25 16.52 -9.95 1.00
CA THR A 25 17.41 -10.42 2.07
C THR A 25 16.71 -11.41 2.99
N ALA A 26 15.45 -11.17 3.35
CA ALA A 26 14.68 -12.12 4.13
C ALA A 26 14.54 -13.47 3.39
N LEU A 27 14.24 -13.43 2.09
CA LEU A 27 14.17 -14.62 1.25
C LEU A 27 15.50 -15.38 1.18
N SER A 28 16.63 -14.67 1.00
CA SER A 28 17.95 -15.32 0.99
C SER A 28 18.33 -15.95 2.34
N GLN A 29 17.71 -15.48 3.44
CA GLN A 29 17.83 -16.05 4.79
C GLN A 29 16.80 -17.15 5.09
N GLY A 30 16.04 -17.61 4.10
CA GLY A 30 15.09 -18.71 4.25
C GLY A 30 13.71 -18.30 4.77
N ALA A 31 13.32 -17.02 4.61
CA ALA A 31 11.94 -16.61 4.84
C ALA A 31 10.99 -17.40 3.92
N THR A 32 9.93 -17.95 4.52
CA THR A 32 8.85 -18.64 3.78
C THR A 32 7.56 -17.82 3.83
N GLU A 33 7.54 -16.80 4.68
CA GLU A 33 6.44 -15.84 4.83
C GLU A 33 7.06 -14.49 5.23
N LEU A 34 6.48 -13.41 4.76
CA LEU A 34 6.83 -12.04 5.14
C LEU A 34 5.65 -11.39 5.86
N ASN A 35 5.92 -10.63 6.91
CA ASN A 35 4.96 -9.77 7.56
C ASN A 35 5.39 -8.32 7.39
N ILE A 36 4.54 -7.50 6.76
CA ILE A 36 4.83 -6.10 6.45
C ILE A 36 3.92 -5.24 7.30
N HIS A 37 4.48 -4.64 8.35
CA HIS A 37 3.79 -3.63 9.12
C HIS A 37 3.82 -2.31 8.36
N ILE A 38 2.66 -1.70 8.16
CA ILE A 38 2.51 -0.48 7.38
C ILE A 38 1.90 0.61 8.28
N SER A 39 2.59 1.75 8.32
CA SER A 39 2.06 3.02 8.79
C SER A 39 2.59 4.12 7.88
N SER A 40 1.80 4.51 6.89
CA SER A 40 2.20 5.45 5.86
C SER A 40 1.03 6.32 5.42
N GLN A 41 1.33 7.60 5.23
CA GLN A 41 0.40 8.59 4.67
C GLN A 41 0.34 8.54 3.13
N GLY A 42 1.07 7.61 2.50
CA GLY A 42 1.22 7.55 1.04
C GLY A 42 2.43 8.31 0.55
N GLY A 43 2.37 8.82 -0.68
CA GLY A 43 3.49 9.46 -1.37
C GLY A 43 3.40 9.28 -2.88
N GLU A 44 4.51 8.94 -3.52
CA GLU A 44 4.64 8.84 -4.98
C GLU A 44 3.79 7.69 -5.56
N THR A 45 2.86 8.03 -6.46
CA THR A 45 1.99 7.06 -7.14
C THR A 45 2.77 5.94 -7.83
N ALA A 46 3.80 6.29 -8.60
CA ALA A 46 4.63 5.34 -9.33
C ALA A 46 5.39 4.38 -8.39
N ALA A 47 5.93 4.89 -7.28
CA ALA A 47 6.63 4.07 -6.29
C ALA A 47 5.66 3.09 -5.59
N GLY A 48 4.44 3.53 -5.27
CA GLY A 48 3.44 2.64 -4.67
C GLY A 48 3.01 1.49 -5.58
N PHE A 49 2.77 1.75 -6.87
CA PHE A 49 2.53 0.67 -7.84
C PHE A 49 3.75 -0.23 -8.04
N THR A 50 4.97 0.31 -7.95
CA THR A 50 6.20 -0.48 -8.02
C THR A 50 6.29 -1.45 -6.84
N ALA A 51 6.02 -0.97 -5.62
CA ALA A 51 5.98 -1.82 -4.42
C ALA A 51 4.89 -2.90 -4.52
N TYR A 52 3.68 -2.54 -4.95
CA TYR A 52 2.59 -3.49 -5.13
C TYR A 52 2.96 -4.65 -6.07
N ASN A 53 3.42 -4.33 -7.28
CA ASN A 53 3.78 -5.35 -8.28
C ASN A 53 4.96 -6.21 -7.80
N PHE A 54 5.94 -5.61 -7.15
CA PHE A 54 7.06 -6.35 -6.55
C PHE A 54 6.57 -7.33 -5.49
N LEU A 55 5.79 -6.88 -4.51
CA LEU A 55 5.30 -7.72 -3.41
C LEU A 55 4.43 -8.87 -3.94
N LYS A 56 3.58 -8.62 -4.93
CA LYS A 56 2.77 -9.65 -5.61
C LYS A 56 3.63 -10.68 -6.37
N SER A 57 4.84 -10.31 -6.80
CA SER A 57 5.75 -11.21 -7.53
C SER A 57 6.57 -12.14 -6.62
N LEU A 58 6.56 -11.91 -5.31
CA LEU A 58 7.34 -12.72 -4.38
C LEU A 58 6.78 -14.14 -4.28
N PRO A 59 7.63 -15.18 -4.25
CA PRO A 59 7.21 -16.59 -4.25
C PRO A 59 6.79 -17.10 -2.87
N VAL A 60 6.41 -16.20 -1.95
CA VAL A 60 6.08 -16.50 -0.55
C VAL A 60 4.83 -15.75 -0.12
N THR A 61 4.18 -16.21 0.95
CA THR A 61 3.04 -15.49 1.54
C THR A 61 3.51 -14.13 2.05
N VAL A 62 2.83 -13.06 1.61
CA VAL A 62 3.03 -11.70 2.10
C VAL A 62 1.82 -11.31 2.93
N ARG A 63 2.04 -11.07 4.23
CA ARG A 63 1.06 -10.50 5.14
C ARG A 63 1.27 -9.00 5.21
N THR A 64 0.20 -8.21 5.07
CA THR A 64 0.25 -6.77 5.34
C THR A 64 -0.58 -6.45 6.57
N HIS A 65 -0.06 -5.56 7.43
CA HIS A 65 -0.71 -5.19 8.68
C HIS A 65 -0.72 -3.68 8.84
N ASN A 66 -1.90 -3.06 8.85
CA ASN A 66 -2.07 -1.64 9.16
C ASN A 66 -1.90 -1.43 10.67
N ILE A 67 -0.79 -0.85 11.09
CA ILE A 67 -0.50 -0.66 12.52
C ILE A 67 -0.92 0.70 13.06
N SER A 68 -1.26 1.66 12.19
CA SER A 68 -1.78 2.99 12.55
C SER A 68 -2.56 3.61 11.40
N ASN A 69 -1.87 4.02 10.33
CA ASN A 69 -2.46 4.76 9.22
C ASN A 69 -2.02 4.16 7.88
N VAL A 70 -2.96 3.86 6.99
CA VAL A 70 -2.67 3.49 5.60
C VAL A 70 -3.48 4.41 4.69
N GLU A 71 -2.81 5.36 4.06
CA GLU A 71 -3.48 6.47 3.36
C GLU A 71 -2.99 6.60 1.92
N SER A 72 -3.86 7.06 1.03
CA SER A 72 -3.51 7.33 -0.37
C SER A 72 -2.89 6.10 -1.06
N ILE A 73 -1.78 6.27 -1.79
CA ILE A 73 -1.06 5.17 -2.47
C ILE A 73 -0.54 4.08 -1.53
N ALA A 74 -0.43 4.32 -0.21
CA ALA A 74 -0.07 3.25 0.73
C ALA A 74 -1.15 2.15 0.77
N ASN A 75 -2.41 2.45 0.42
CA ASN A 75 -3.45 1.44 0.27
C ASN A 75 -3.09 0.43 -0.82
N ILE A 76 -2.53 0.89 -1.94
CA ILE A 76 -2.12 0.02 -3.04
C ILE A 76 -0.98 -0.91 -2.57
N VAL A 77 0.00 -0.38 -1.84
CA VAL A 77 1.05 -1.22 -1.23
C VAL A 77 0.46 -2.24 -0.25
N PHE A 78 -0.49 -1.81 0.58
CA PHE A 78 -1.17 -2.66 1.56
C PHE A 78 -1.96 -3.81 0.91
N LEU A 79 -2.63 -3.57 -0.21
CA LEU A 79 -3.40 -4.58 -0.95
C LEU A 79 -2.52 -5.67 -1.59
N ALA A 80 -1.21 -5.45 -1.69
CA ALA A 80 -0.29 -6.47 -2.17
C ALA A 80 -0.27 -7.73 -1.29
N GLY A 81 -0.65 -7.61 0.00
CA GLY A 81 -0.74 -8.74 0.91
C GLY A 81 -1.84 -9.73 0.51
N SER A 82 -1.50 -11.02 0.51
CA SER A 82 -2.46 -12.11 0.37
C SER A 82 -3.27 -12.34 1.66
N GLU A 83 -2.69 -11.96 2.81
CA GLU A 83 -3.38 -11.87 4.09
C GLU A 83 -3.22 -10.46 4.65
N ARG A 84 -4.33 -9.83 5.02
CA ARG A 84 -4.40 -8.41 5.35
C ARG A 84 -5.04 -8.21 6.72
N PHE A 85 -4.38 -7.45 7.58
CA PHE A 85 -4.79 -7.23 8.97
C PHE A 85 -4.75 -5.76 9.35
N ALA A 86 -5.49 -5.40 10.40
CA ALA A 86 -5.48 -4.05 10.95
C ALA A 86 -5.50 -4.06 12.48
N ASN A 87 -4.79 -3.13 13.09
CA ASN A 87 -4.95 -2.84 14.51
C ASN A 87 -6.35 -2.26 14.78
N PRO A 88 -6.96 -2.51 15.96
CA PRO A 88 -8.32 -2.03 16.26
C PRO A 88 -8.52 -0.50 16.11
N LEU A 89 -7.49 0.29 16.42
CA LEU A 89 -7.53 1.76 16.34
C LEU A 89 -6.81 2.32 15.11
N SER A 90 -6.58 1.47 14.10
CA SER A 90 -6.01 1.93 12.82
C SER A 90 -7.09 2.43 11.87
N ARG A 91 -6.68 3.21 10.87
CA ARG A 91 -7.56 3.71 9.81
C ARG A 91 -6.95 3.59 8.43
N PHE A 92 -7.83 3.57 7.45
CA PHE A 92 -7.53 3.77 6.04
C PHE A 92 -8.10 5.13 5.58
N LEU A 93 -7.41 5.79 4.66
CA LEU A 93 -7.93 6.95 3.95
C LEU A 93 -7.82 6.70 2.45
N LEU A 94 -8.96 6.76 1.77
CA LEU A 94 -9.07 6.70 0.31
C LEU A 94 -9.41 8.11 -0.17
N HIS A 95 -8.55 8.74 -0.97
CA HIS A 95 -8.76 10.09 -1.48
C HIS A 95 -8.16 10.23 -2.89
N PRO A 96 -8.54 11.27 -3.67
CA PRO A 96 -8.04 11.44 -5.03
C PRO A 96 -6.52 11.61 -5.07
N LEU A 97 -5.88 11.10 -6.11
CA LEU A 97 -4.44 11.22 -6.31
C LEU A 97 -4.05 12.69 -6.54
N LEU A 98 -2.98 13.12 -5.87
CA LEU A 98 -2.43 14.47 -6.02
C LEU A 98 -1.11 14.40 -6.78
N TRP A 99 -1.01 15.17 -7.86
CA TRP A 99 0.26 15.42 -8.54
C TRP A 99 0.81 16.78 -8.14
N CYS A 100 2.09 16.81 -7.78
CA CYS A 100 2.84 18.04 -7.55
C CYS A 100 3.71 18.33 -8.77
N PHE A 101 3.59 19.52 -9.36
CA PHE A 101 4.42 19.94 -10.48
C PHE A 101 5.62 20.74 -9.99
N ALA A 102 6.83 20.20 -10.18
CA ALA A 102 8.07 20.86 -9.74
C ALA A 102 8.44 22.08 -10.60
N SER A 103 7.95 22.14 -11.85
CA SER A 103 8.17 23.26 -12.77
C SER A 103 6.83 23.91 -13.13
N PRO A 104 6.72 25.25 -13.10
CA PRO A 104 5.48 25.95 -13.43
C PRO A 104 5.22 26.03 -14.95
N ALA A 105 6.14 25.57 -15.80
CA ALA A 105 6.01 25.67 -17.24
C ALA A 105 5.39 24.39 -17.84
N ALA A 106 4.21 24.53 -18.43
CA ALA A 106 3.58 23.51 -19.25
C ALA A 106 2.95 24.15 -20.49
N ASP A 107 3.14 23.52 -21.65
CA ASP A 107 2.38 23.86 -22.86
C ASP A 107 1.06 23.07 -22.90
N HIS A 108 0.20 23.37 -23.88
CA HIS A 108 -1.08 22.68 -24.05
C HIS A 108 -0.93 21.15 -24.20
N ALA A 109 0.07 20.69 -24.96
CA ALA A 109 0.27 19.26 -25.17
C ALA A 109 0.65 18.55 -23.87
N ARG A 110 1.51 19.18 -23.07
CA ARG A 110 1.95 18.69 -21.77
C ARG A 110 0.81 18.64 -20.76
N LEU A 111 -0.03 19.68 -20.68
CA LEU A 111 -1.20 19.65 -19.80
C LEU A 111 -2.18 18.54 -20.18
N ARG A 112 -2.39 18.31 -21.48
CA ARG A 112 -3.23 17.21 -21.96
C ARG A 112 -2.64 15.84 -21.63
N GLU A 113 -1.32 15.69 -21.73
CA GLU A 113 -0.62 14.48 -21.30
C GLU A 113 -0.80 14.23 -19.80
N TYR A 114 -0.60 15.26 -18.97
CA TYR A 114 -0.78 15.15 -17.52
C TYR A 114 -2.20 14.77 -17.11
N GLY A 115 -3.23 15.37 -17.75
CA GLY A 115 -4.62 14.98 -17.52
C GLY A 115 -4.85 13.49 -17.81
N LYS A 116 -4.39 13.00 -18.96
CA LYS A 116 -4.51 11.57 -19.32
C LYS A 116 -3.80 10.65 -18.33
N CYS A 117 -2.62 11.05 -17.86
CA CYS A 117 -1.87 10.24 -16.90
C CYS A 117 -2.57 10.21 -15.53
N LEU A 118 -3.12 11.33 -15.07
CA LEU A 118 -3.92 11.41 -13.84
C LEU A 118 -5.18 10.53 -13.93
N ASP A 119 -5.91 10.60 -15.04
CA ASP A 119 -7.08 9.75 -15.28
C ASP A 119 -6.70 8.27 -15.23
N ASN A 120 -5.64 7.88 -15.97
CA ASN A 120 -5.16 6.51 -16.00
C ASN A 120 -4.62 6.02 -14.64
N ASP A 121 -3.96 6.88 -13.85
CA ASP A 121 -3.50 6.52 -12.52
C ASP A 121 -4.68 6.33 -11.55
N LEU A 122 -5.75 7.12 -11.66
CA LEU A 122 -6.99 6.90 -10.91
C LEU A 122 -7.64 5.58 -11.31
N ASP A 123 -7.75 5.28 -12.60
CA ASP A 123 -8.31 4.02 -13.11
C ASP A 123 -7.53 2.82 -12.57
N ARG A 124 -6.19 2.88 -12.62
CA ARG A 124 -5.32 1.82 -12.06
C ARG A 124 -5.48 1.66 -10.56
N PHE A 125 -5.66 2.76 -9.83
CA PHE A 125 -5.87 2.73 -8.38
C PHE A 125 -7.18 2.01 -8.06
N VAL A 126 -8.28 2.39 -8.72
CA VAL A 126 -9.58 1.74 -8.58
C VAL A 126 -9.51 0.27 -8.98
N GLU A 127 -8.84 -0.04 -10.09
CA GLU A 127 -8.76 -1.41 -10.60
C GLU A 127 -7.98 -2.33 -9.67
N THR A 128 -6.98 -1.82 -8.95
CA THR A 128 -6.28 -2.62 -7.93
C THR A 128 -7.24 -3.06 -6.82
N PHE A 129 -8.13 -2.18 -6.35
CA PHE A 129 -9.17 -2.57 -5.38
C PHE A 129 -10.16 -3.58 -5.99
N ASN A 130 -10.55 -3.40 -7.25
CA ASN A 130 -11.42 -4.36 -7.95
C ASN A 130 -10.79 -5.75 -8.01
N ILE A 131 -9.49 -5.83 -8.31
CA ILE A 131 -8.74 -7.09 -8.42
C ILE A 131 -8.61 -7.77 -7.05
N ASP A 132 -8.20 -7.03 -6.02
CA ASP A 132 -7.83 -7.61 -4.72
C ASP A 132 -9.00 -7.83 -3.75
N ILE A 133 -10.15 -7.23 -4.04
CA ILE A 133 -11.34 -7.26 -3.18
C ILE A 133 -12.61 -7.57 -3.98
N GLY A 134 -12.81 -6.90 -5.11
CA GLY A 134 -13.97 -7.07 -5.98
C GLY A 134 -14.70 -5.78 -6.28
N THR A 135 -15.69 -5.88 -7.17
CA THR A 135 -16.42 -4.74 -7.77
C THR A 135 -17.75 -4.43 -7.07
N HIS A 136 -18.07 -5.13 -5.98
CA HIS A 136 -19.31 -4.91 -5.21
C HIS A 136 -19.31 -3.58 -4.45
N ILE A 137 -18.13 -3.00 -4.23
CA ILE A 137 -17.95 -1.66 -3.70
C ILE A 137 -17.62 -0.70 -4.84
N ARG A 138 -18.21 0.50 -4.82
CA ARG A 138 -17.87 1.57 -5.76
C ARG A 138 -16.63 2.33 -5.27
N TRP A 139 -15.45 1.74 -5.45
CA TRP A 139 -14.18 2.31 -4.97
C TRP A 139 -13.92 3.72 -5.48
N ALA A 140 -14.22 4.00 -6.74
CA ALA A 140 -14.10 5.35 -7.33
C ALA A 140 -14.89 6.40 -6.52
N SER A 141 -16.09 6.06 -6.03
CA SER A 141 -16.89 6.96 -5.20
C SER A 141 -16.23 7.21 -3.83
N LEU A 142 -15.76 6.15 -3.16
CA LEU A 142 -15.09 6.30 -1.86
C LEU A 142 -13.82 7.15 -1.97
N ILE A 143 -13.07 6.99 -3.06
CA ILE A 143 -11.88 7.77 -3.38
C ILE A 143 -12.26 9.23 -3.65
N ALA A 144 -13.27 9.49 -4.47
CA ALA A 144 -13.73 10.86 -4.75
C ALA A 144 -14.16 11.61 -3.47
N ASP A 145 -14.80 10.90 -2.54
CA ASP A 145 -15.35 11.47 -1.30
C ASP A 145 -14.31 11.64 -0.17
N SER A 146 -13.02 11.32 -0.41
CA SER A 146 -11.98 11.36 0.63
C SER A 146 -12.34 10.54 1.88
N THR A 147 -12.81 9.31 1.67
CA THR A 147 -13.41 8.46 2.70
C THR A 147 -12.38 7.94 3.70
N ILE A 148 -12.67 8.13 4.99
CA ILE A 148 -11.98 7.47 6.10
C ILE A 148 -12.73 6.19 6.49
N LEU A 149 -12.00 5.08 6.56
CA LEU A 149 -12.50 3.78 7.01
C LEU A 149 -11.73 3.36 8.26
N ASP A 150 -12.45 3.09 9.36
CA ASP A 150 -11.84 2.42 10.51
C ASP A 150 -11.64 0.92 10.24
N ALA A 151 -11.06 0.21 11.20
CA ALA A 151 -10.81 -1.22 11.08
C ALA A 151 -12.09 -2.06 10.84
N ASN A 152 -13.25 -1.65 11.40
CA ASN A 152 -14.51 -2.38 11.21
C ASN A 152 -15.05 -2.21 9.80
N LYS A 153 -15.08 -0.97 9.28
CA LYS A 153 -15.50 -0.71 7.89
C LYS A 153 -14.53 -1.34 6.89
N ALA A 154 -13.23 -1.33 7.18
CA ALA A 154 -12.24 -1.99 6.35
C ALA A 154 -12.47 -3.52 6.30
N LEU A 155 -12.90 -4.13 7.41
CA LEU A 155 -13.28 -5.55 7.45
C LEU A 155 -14.56 -5.81 6.65
N GLU A 156 -15.59 -4.98 6.85
CA GLU A 156 -16.87 -5.07 6.11
C GLU A 156 -16.68 -4.97 4.60
N HIS A 157 -15.80 -4.08 4.15
CA HIS A 157 -15.50 -3.89 2.73
C HIS A 157 -14.47 -4.88 2.18
N GLY A 158 -13.94 -5.82 2.98
CA GLY A 158 -12.97 -6.82 2.52
C GLY A 158 -11.55 -6.27 2.26
N ILE A 159 -11.25 -5.04 2.70
CA ILE A 159 -9.89 -4.47 2.65
C ILE A 159 -8.97 -5.29 3.56
N ILE A 160 -9.48 -5.78 4.68
CA ILE A 160 -8.75 -6.66 5.59
C ILE A 160 -9.51 -7.98 5.82
N ASN A 161 -8.79 -9.02 6.20
CA ASN A 161 -9.36 -10.31 6.57
C ASN A 161 -9.71 -10.38 8.06
N SER A 162 -9.01 -9.64 8.92
CA SER A 162 -9.24 -9.67 10.37
C SER A 162 -8.67 -8.44 11.10
N ILE A 163 -9.33 -8.06 12.19
CA ILE A 163 -8.89 -7.02 13.12
C ILE A 163 -8.11 -7.68 14.26
N LYS A 164 -6.82 -7.39 14.39
CA LYS A 164 -5.97 -7.91 15.46
C LYS A 164 -4.77 -7.01 15.72
N THR A 165 -4.31 -6.98 16.97
CA THR A 165 -3.11 -6.23 17.36
C THR A 165 -1.86 -6.86 16.75
N ALA A 166 -1.07 -6.06 16.04
CA ALA A 166 0.24 -6.44 15.53
C ALA A 166 1.16 -6.87 16.67
N ARG A 167 1.93 -7.93 16.46
CA ARG A 167 2.87 -8.46 17.46
C ARG A 167 4.24 -8.61 16.82
N LEU A 168 5.28 -8.34 17.62
CA LEU A 168 6.64 -8.72 17.31
C LEU A 168 6.87 -10.10 17.92
N ALA A 169 7.18 -11.10 17.10
CA ALA A 169 7.56 -12.40 17.62
C ALA A 169 9.00 -12.36 18.15
N SER A 170 9.23 -12.92 19.33
CA SER A 170 10.57 -13.12 19.87
C SER A 170 11.39 -14.02 18.93
N ASN A 171 12.64 -13.64 18.64
CA ASN A 171 13.59 -14.34 17.77
C ASN A 171 13.33 -14.30 16.25
N GLN A 172 12.40 -13.46 15.76
CA GLN A 172 12.29 -13.19 14.33
C GLN A 172 13.13 -11.98 13.94
N ALA A 173 13.76 -12.05 12.76
CA ALA A 173 14.47 -10.90 12.23
C ALA A 173 13.47 -9.80 11.84
N ASN A 174 13.87 -8.56 12.14
CA ASN A 174 13.08 -7.35 11.95
C ASN A 174 13.93 -6.36 11.15
N TRP A 175 13.34 -5.78 10.10
CA TRP A 175 13.98 -4.73 9.30
C TRP A 175 13.11 -3.49 9.29
N TRP A 176 13.74 -2.32 9.39
CA TRP A 176 13.06 -1.04 9.28
C TRP A 176 13.40 -0.40 7.94
N VAL A 177 12.36 0.05 7.26
CA VAL A 177 12.50 0.96 6.14
C VAL A 177 12.52 2.37 6.72
N VAL A 178 13.61 3.11 6.45
CA VAL A 178 13.88 4.45 6.99
C VAL A 178 13.92 5.50 5.89
#